data_AF-A0A7S2HY99-F1
#
_entry.id   AF-A0A7S2HY99-F1
#
_cell.length_a   1.000
_cell.length_b   1.000
_cell.length_c   1.000
_cell.angle_alpha   90.00
_cell.angle_beta   90.00
_cell.angle_gamma   90.00
#
_symmetry.space_group_name_H-M   'P 1'
#
loop_
_entity.id
_entity.type
_entity.pdbx_description
1 polymer ?
#
loop_
_entity_poly.entity_id
_entity_poly.type
_entity_poly.pdbx_seq_one_letter_code
_entity_poly.pdbx_strand_id
1 'polypeptide(L)'
;HSDGSHFGDAKVREQFVLLQTLWSEEDLSGLLSRLKEMTLNFSLDRAKFTRLLQLPASREELVAQWFRDFSHDRASQVVDGLEFLSAALLLSSQISLQAKLGLLFELFDLDRTGCIRREEFTIFLKASTTGLHRAATGLPAPAPVSELGGVSAEFFATVGQPALTRKLFFAWVTEAHYALHYLSVLSRLGTTVFAWGANRRRQLGLSFEPEVQRVPAPLLALEGVKVAMVASSESHCLFLAETGQVWSCGLGFCGILGHGGV
;
A
#
# COMPACT_ATOMS: atom_id res chain seq x y z
N HIS A 1 6.72 21.68 -28.69
CA HIS A 1 7.56 20.71 -27.96
C HIS A 1 6.92 20.45 -26.62
N SER A 2 6.40 19.23 -26.46
CA SER A 2 5.52 18.76 -25.41
C SER A 2 6.28 17.77 -24.53
N ASP A 3 6.65 18.18 -23.32
CA ASP A 3 7.09 17.27 -22.26
C ASP A 3 6.02 17.24 -21.18
N GLY A 4 5.17 16.21 -21.27
CA GLY A 4 4.07 15.95 -20.35
C GLY A 4 4.55 15.26 -19.09
N SER A 5 4.34 15.89 -17.94
CA SER A 5 4.33 15.23 -16.63
C SER A 5 3.09 14.32 -16.53
N HIS A 6 3.13 13.16 -17.17
CA HIS A 6 2.10 12.14 -17.05
C HIS A 6 2.32 11.34 -15.77
N PHE A 7 1.83 11.85 -14.65
CA PHE A 7 1.40 10.95 -13.59
C PHE A 7 -0.09 10.66 -13.78
N GLY A 8 -0.41 9.50 -14.36
CA GLY A 8 -1.79 9.09 -14.58
C GLY A 8 -2.50 8.76 -13.27
N ASP A 9 -3.79 9.08 -13.18
CA ASP A 9 -4.67 8.65 -12.09
C ASP A 9 -4.45 7.18 -11.76
N ALA A 10 -4.10 6.87 -10.51
CA ALA A 10 -3.89 5.48 -10.12
C ALA A 10 -5.21 4.71 -10.22
N LYS A 11 -5.27 3.73 -11.12
CA LYS A 11 -6.50 3.00 -11.44
C LYS A 11 -6.23 1.51 -11.47
N VAL A 12 -7.13 0.72 -10.87
CA VAL A 12 -7.13 -0.74 -10.99
C VAL A 12 -7.29 -1.11 -12.47
N ARG A 13 -6.41 -1.98 -12.98
CA ARG A 13 -6.50 -2.42 -14.38
C ARG A 13 -7.78 -3.21 -14.58
N GLU A 14 -8.36 -3.11 -15.76
CA GLU A 14 -9.68 -3.68 -16.08
C GLU A 14 -9.79 -5.16 -15.71
N GLN A 15 -8.76 -5.95 -16.03
CA GLN A 15 -8.72 -7.37 -15.71
C GLN A 15 -8.74 -7.66 -14.20
N PHE A 16 -8.33 -6.73 -13.34
CA PHE A 16 -8.30 -6.91 -11.88
C PHE A 16 -9.47 -6.25 -11.15
N VAL A 17 -10.39 -5.58 -11.85
CA VAL A 17 -11.58 -4.96 -11.24
C VAL A 17 -12.39 -6.00 -10.46
N LEU A 18 -12.48 -7.22 -10.97
CA LEU A 18 -13.17 -8.32 -10.28
C LEU A 18 -12.58 -8.64 -8.91
N LEU A 19 -11.28 -8.43 -8.66
CA LEU A 19 -10.67 -8.67 -7.34
C LEU A 19 -11.34 -7.83 -6.24
N GLN A 20 -11.92 -6.69 -6.59
CA GLN A 20 -12.61 -5.81 -5.64
C GLN A 20 -13.87 -6.47 -5.08
N THR A 21 -14.55 -7.31 -5.85
CA THR A 21 -15.89 -7.82 -5.50
C THR A 21 -16.01 -9.34 -5.49
N LEU A 22 -14.96 -10.07 -5.86
CA LEU A 22 -15.06 -11.51 -6.12
C LEU A 22 -15.22 -12.37 -4.88
N TRP A 23 -14.53 -12.02 -3.80
CA TRP A 23 -14.40 -12.88 -2.64
C TRP A 23 -14.92 -12.19 -1.38
N SER A 24 -15.68 -12.95 -0.60
CA SER A 24 -16.04 -12.60 0.77
C SER A 24 -14.84 -12.76 1.71
N GLU A 25 -15.02 -12.40 2.99
CA GLU A 25 -14.01 -12.62 4.02
C GLU A 25 -13.67 -14.12 4.19
N GLU A 26 -14.70 -14.98 4.14
CA GLU A 26 -14.54 -16.44 4.26
C GLU A 26 -13.76 -17.02 3.07
N ASP A 27 -14.06 -16.55 1.86
CA ASP A 27 -13.35 -16.98 0.65
C ASP A 27 -11.86 -16.58 0.71
N LEU A 28 -11.56 -15.35 1.15
CA LEU A 28 -10.20 -14.84 1.28
C LEU A 28 -9.41 -15.56 2.37
N SER A 29 -10.05 -15.89 3.50
CA SER A 29 -9.46 -16.74 4.55
C SER A 29 -9.17 -18.14 4.01
N GLY A 30 -10.10 -18.74 3.26
CA GLY A 30 -9.89 -20.03 2.61
C GLY A 30 -8.73 -20.02 1.60
N LEU A 31 -8.61 -18.95 0.80
CA LEU A 31 -7.47 -18.75 -0.11
C LEU A 31 -6.13 -18.68 0.64
N LEU A 32 -6.08 -17.93 1.74
CA LEU A 32 -4.88 -17.79 2.56
C LEU A 32 -4.45 -19.15 3.15
N SER A 33 -5.37 -19.87 3.79
CA SER A 33 -5.10 -21.18 4.36
C SER A 33 -4.59 -22.16 3.30
N ARG A 34 -5.24 -22.19 2.13
CA ARG A 34 -4.80 -23.01 1.00
C ARG A 34 -3.39 -22.62 0.54
N LEU A 35 -3.08 -21.33 0.40
CA LEU A 35 -1.75 -20.89 -0.04
C LEU A 35 -0.66 -21.42 0.91
N LYS A 36 -0.86 -21.28 2.22
CA LYS A 36 0.10 -21.72 3.24
C LYS A 36 0.28 -23.24 3.29
N GLU A 37 -0.76 -24.01 2.96
CA GLU A 37 -0.70 -25.47 2.91
C GLU A 37 -0.10 -26.00 1.61
N MET A 38 -0.26 -25.26 0.50
CA MET A 38 0.13 -25.71 -0.83
C MET A 38 1.64 -25.60 -1.10
N THR A 39 2.32 -24.59 -0.56
CA THR A 39 3.74 -24.37 -0.83
C THR A 39 4.44 -23.55 0.25
N LEU A 40 5.67 -23.98 0.63
CA LEU A 40 6.49 -23.31 1.64
C LEU A 40 7.12 -22.00 1.15
N ASN A 41 7.36 -21.88 -0.16
CA ASN A 41 8.01 -20.70 -0.76
C ASN A 41 7.00 -19.76 -1.42
N PHE A 42 5.70 -20.02 -1.29
CA PHE A 42 4.61 -19.22 -1.87
C PHE A 42 4.67 -19.08 -3.40
N SER A 43 5.50 -19.88 -4.07
CA SER A 43 5.65 -19.94 -5.52
C SER A 43 4.58 -20.84 -6.14
N LEU A 44 3.80 -20.27 -7.07
CA LEU A 44 2.68 -20.92 -7.72
C LEU A 44 2.97 -21.06 -9.22
N ASP A 45 3.12 -22.30 -9.68
CA ASP A 45 2.97 -22.61 -11.10
C ASP A 45 1.50 -22.48 -11.53
N ARG A 46 1.24 -22.64 -12.84
CA ARG A 46 -0.10 -22.48 -13.42
C ARG A 46 -1.14 -23.40 -12.76
N ALA A 47 -0.78 -24.64 -12.47
CA ALA A 47 -1.70 -25.62 -11.89
C ALA A 47 -1.99 -25.29 -10.43
N LYS A 48 -0.97 -24.94 -9.65
CA LYS A 48 -1.12 -24.47 -8.26
C LYS A 48 -1.95 -23.20 -8.19
N PHE A 49 -1.74 -22.23 -9.08
CA PHE A 49 -2.51 -21.00 -9.11
C PHE A 49 -4.00 -21.27 -9.39
N THR A 50 -4.33 -22.08 -10.39
CA THR A 50 -5.72 -22.47 -10.65
C THR A 50 -6.35 -23.21 -9.47
N ARG A 51 -5.60 -24.15 -8.85
CA ARG A 51 -6.06 -24.91 -7.67
C ARG A 51 -6.24 -24.04 -6.43
N LEU A 52 -5.45 -22.98 -6.28
CA LEU A 52 -5.60 -21.99 -5.21
C LEU A 52 -6.94 -21.25 -5.35
N LEU A 53 -7.21 -20.72 -6.55
CA LEU A 53 -8.36 -19.84 -6.79
C LEU A 53 -9.71 -20.57 -6.81
N GLN A 54 -9.74 -21.83 -7.27
CA GLN A 54 -10.94 -22.67 -7.35
C GLN A 54 -12.14 -22.00 -8.04
N LEU A 55 -11.87 -21.12 -9.01
CA LEU A 55 -12.94 -20.44 -9.74
C LEU A 55 -13.59 -21.38 -10.77
N PRO A 56 -14.87 -21.16 -11.11
CA PRO A 56 -15.56 -21.95 -12.13
C PRO A 56 -14.84 -21.92 -13.48
N ALA A 57 -14.98 -22.98 -14.27
CA ALA A 57 -14.38 -23.10 -15.60
C ALA A 57 -14.72 -21.93 -16.54
N SER A 58 -15.87 -21.28 -16.35
CA SER A 58 -16.25 -20.06 -17.08
C SER A 58 -15.29 -18.88 -16.89
N ARG A 59 -14.40 -18.92 -15.90
CA ARG A 59 -13.39 -17.89 -15.60
C ARG A 59 -11.96 -18.34 -15.90
N GLU A 60 -11.77 -19.46 -16.60
CA GLU A 60 -10.44 -20.02 -16.84
C GLU A 60 -9.50 -19.04 -17.58
N GLU A 61 -10.00 -18.32 -18.59
CA GLU A 61 -9.21 -17.33 -19.33
C GLU A 61 -8.81 -16.14 -18.46
N LEU A 62 -9.72 -15.68 -17.58
CA LEU A 62 -9.41 -14.62 -16.62
C LEU A 62 -8.30 -15.06 -15.66
N VAL A 63 -8.39 -16.30 -15.15
CA VAL A 63 -7.34 -16.88 -14.31
C VAL A 63 -6.03 -17.00 -15.09
N ALA A 64 -6.07 -17.31 -16.40
CA ALA A 64 -4.89 -17.34 -17.27
C ALA A 64 -4.25 -15.96 -17.43
N GLN A 65 -5.08 -14.93 -17.61
CA GLN A 65 -4.63 -13.55 -17.70
C GLN A 65 -3.97 -13.08 -16.41
N TRP A 66 -4.60 -13.31 -15.25
CA TRP A 66 -4.01 -12.96 -13.96
C TRP A 66 -2.66 -13.64 -13.73
N PHE A 67 -2.55 -14.92 -14.10
CA PHE A 67 -1.29 -15.64 -13.98
C PHE A 67 -0.18 -15.01 -14.83
N ARG A 68 -0.49 -14.63 -16.08
CA ARG A 68 0.48 -13.96 -16.96
C ARG A 68 0.92 -12.61 -16.40
N ASP A 69 -0.03 -11.81 -15.92
CA ASP A 69 0.23 -10.45 -15.43
C ASP A 69 0.98 -10.43 -14.07
N PHE A 70 0.78 -11.46 -13.24
CA PHE A 70 1.50 -11.62 -11.98
C PHE A 70 2.81 -12.39 -12.09
N SER A 71 3.12 -12.99 -13.24
CA SER A 71 4.38 -13.69 -13.39
C SER A 71 5.56 -12.71 -13.45
N HIS A 72 6.65 -13.04 -12.76
CA HIS A 72 7.86 -12.20 -12.68
C HIS A 72 8.67 -12.18 -13.97
N ASP A 73 8.65 -13.27 -14.74
CA ASP A 73 9.36 -13.39 -16.01
C ASP A 73 8.65 -14.45 -16.88
N ARG A 74 8.62 -14.26 -18.21
CA ARG A 74 8.14 -15.26 -19.17
C ARG A 74 8.90 -16.58 -19.04
N ALA A 75 10.13 -16.56 -18.51
CA ALA A 75 10.93 -17.76 -18.28
C ALA A 75 10.52 -18.53 -17.02
N SER A 76 10.16 -17.86 -15.92
CA SER A 76 9.92 -18.53 -14.63
C SER A 76 8.56 -19.21 -14.55
N GLN A 77 7.56 -18.70 -15.30
CA GLN A 77 6.19 -19.25 -15.34
C GLN A 77 5.64 -19.51 -13.93
N VAL A 78 5.92 -18.58 -13.01
CA VAL A 78 5.56 -18.65 -11.60
C VAL A 78 4.98 -17.32 -11.15
N VAL A 79 3.99 -17.38 -10.26
CA VAL A 79 3.40 -16.26 -9.53
C VAL A 79 3.81 -16.35 -8.06
N ASP A 80 4.18 -15.21 -7.47
CA ASP A 80 4.32 -15.08 -6.02
C ASP A 80 2.91 -14.94 -5.40
N GLY A 81 2.51 -15.96 -4.64
CA GLY A 81 1.18 -16.01 -4.02
C GLY A 81 0.96 -14.91 -2.98
N LEU A 82 2.01 -14.41 -2.32
CA LEU A 82 1.90 -13.31 -1.37
C LEU A 82 1.58 -12.00 -2.10
N GLU A 83 2.22 -11.75 -3.25
CA GLU A 83 1.92 -10.58 -4.07
C GLU A 83 0.47 -10.58 -4.56
N PHE A 84 0.00 -11.72 -5.06
CA PHE A 84 -1.36 -11.86 -5.58
C PHE A 84 -2.42 -11.71 -4.48
N LEU A 85 -2.27 -12.43 -3.37
CA LEU A 85 -3.25 -12.35 -2.28
C LEU A 85 -3.22 -10.98 -1.57
N SER A 86 -2.06 -10.35 -1.42
CA SER A 86 -2.01 -8.97 -0.92
C SER A 86 -2.79 -8.01 -1.82
N ALA A 87 -2.63 -8.12 -3.15
CA ALA A 87 -3.40 -7.30 -4.08
C ALA A 87 -4.91 -7.54 -3.95
N ALA A 88 -5.33 -8.81 -3.89
CA ALA A 88 -6.74 -9.16 -3.71
C ALA A 88 -7.33 -8.62 -2.40
N LEU A 89 -6.60 -8.77 -1.28
CA LEU A 89 -7.02 -8.27 0.04
C LEU A 89 -7.12 -6.74 0.07
N LEU A 90 -6.09 -6.05 -0.45
CA LEU A 90 -6.03 -4.58 -0.41
C LEU A 90 -7.11 -3.96 -1.31
N LEU A 91 -7.33 -4.53 -2.50
CA LEU A 91 -8.31 -4.05 -3.47
C LEU A 91 -9.76 -4.44 -3.13
N SER A 92 -9.99 -5.47 -2.32
CA SER A 92 -11.35 -5.91 -1.97
C SER A 92 -12.19 -4.78 -1.37
N SER A 93 -13.36 -4.52 -1.93
CA SER A 93 -14.36 -3.60 -1.38
C SER A 93 -15.45 -4.34 -0.58
N GLN A 94 -15.39 -5.68 -0.53
CA GLN A 94 -16.40 -6.53 0.13
C GLN A 94 -16.14 -6.75 1.62
N ILE A 95 -14.90 -6.54 2.06
CA ILE A 95 -14.50 -6.82 3.45
C ILE A 95 -14.11 -5.54 4.19
N SER A 96 -14.41 -5.53 5.49
CA SER A 96 -14.09 -4.40 6.37
C SER A 96 -12.58 -4.18 6.48
N LEU A 97 -12.17 -2.96 6.86
CA LEU A 97 -10.76 -2.69 7.16
C LEU A 97 -10.22 -3.64 8.24
N GLN A 98 -11.00 -3.91 9.29
CA GLN A 98 -10.62 -4.81 10.36
C GLN A 98 -10.36 -6.24 9.86
N ALA A 99 -11.21 -6.74 8.96
CA ALA A 99 -11.04 -8.03 8.31
C ALA A 99 -9.78 -8.06 7.43
N LYS A 100 -9.56 -7.02 6.61
CA LYS A 100 -8.34 -6.88 5.79
C LYS A 100 -7.08 -6.97 6.62
N LEU A 101 -7.02 -6.23 7.73
CA LEU A 101 -5.86 -6.25 8.63
C LEU A 101 -5.68 -7.61 9.30
N GLY A 102 -6.76 -8.28 9.65
CA GLY A 102 -6.71 -9.64 10.20
C GLY A 102 -6.09 -10.63 9.23
N LEU A 103 -6.58 -10.61 7.99
CA LEU A 103 -6.12 -11.51 6.94
C LEU A 103 -4.70 -11.15 6.46
N LEU A 104 -4.32 -9.87 6.39
CA LEU A 104 -2.95 -9.47 6.10
C LEU A 104 -2.00 -9.90 7.22
N PHE A 105 -2.39 -9.72 8.48
CA PHE A 105 -1.58 -10.19 9.60
C PHE A 105 -1.36 -11.70 9.52
N GLU A 106 -2.43 -12.45 9.31
CA GLU A 106 -2.35 -13.89 9.14
C GLU A 106 -1.51 -14.26 7.91
N LEU A 107 -1.62 -13.54 6.80
CA LEU A 107 -0.87 -13.85 5.57
C LEU A 107 0.64 -13.75 5.78
N PHE A 108 1.09 -12.77 6.57
CA PHE A 108 2.52 -12.47 6.79
C PHE A 108 3.10 -12.95 8.12
N ASP A 109 2.28 -13.51 9.02
CA ASP A 109 2.76 -14.40 10.09
C ASP A 109 3.15 -15.76 9.45
N LEU A 110 4.29 -15.78 8.77
CA LEU A 110 4.70 -16.86 7.88
C LEU A 110 4.96 -18.16 8.66
N ASP A 111 5.53 -18.03 9.87
CA ASP A 111 5.85 -19.16 10.73
C ASP A 111 4.81 -19.46 11.81
N ARG A 112 3.66 -18.75 11.80
CA ARG A 112 2.53 -18.94 12.73
C ARG A 112 2.91 -18.72 14.19
N THR A 113 3.81 -17.77 14.45
CA THR A 113 4.20 -17.39 15.81
C THR A 113 3.19 -16.46 16.49
N GLY A 114 2.20 -15.96 15.74
CA GLY A 114 1.27 -14.94 16.21
C GLY A 114 1.89 -13.55 16.25
N CYS A 115 3.05 -13.36 15.63
CA CYS A 115 3.78 -12.10 15.54
C CYS A 115 4.43 -11.94 14.16
N ILE A 116 4.58 -10.70 13.68
CA ILE A 116 5.32 -10.39 12.46
C ILE A 116 6.68 -9.83 12.84
N ARG A 117 7.76 -10.52 12.50
CA ARG A 117 9.14 -10.04 12.69
C ARG A 117 9.58 -9.15 11.53
N ARG A 118 10.74 -8.51 11.69
CA ARG A 118 11.30 -7.57 10.71
C ARG A 118 11.43 -8.16 9.30
N GLU A 119 11.86 -9.41 9.20
CA GLU A 119 12.01 -10.12 7.92
C GLU A 119 10.64 -10.31 7.25
N GLU A 120 9.65 -10.76 8.01
CA GLU A 120 8.26 -10.94 7.55
C GLU A 120 7.59 -9.62 7.17
N PHE A 121 7.88 -8.56 7.93
CA PHE A 121 7.43 -7.21 7.62
C PHE A 121 8.03 -6.66 6.33
N THR A 122 9.31 -6.96 6.06
CA THR A 122 9.97 -6.60 4.80
C THR A 122 9.30 -7.31 3.62
N ILE A 123 8.96 -8.59 3.79
CA ILE A 123 8.22 -9.37 2.80
C ILE A 123 6.81 -8.80 2.61
N PHE A 124 6.13 -8.39 3.68
CA PHE A 124 4.84 -7.70 3.64
C PHE A 124 4.87 -6.43 2.79
N LEU A 125 5.85 -5.54 3.02
CA LEU A 125 6.00 -4.31 2.25
C LEU A 125 6.26 -4.60 0.78
N LYS A 126 7.18 -5.53 0.47
CA LYS A 126 7.52 -5.92 -0.90
C LYS A 126 6.31 -6.52 -1.62
N ALA A 127 5.64 -7.49 -1.00
CA ALA A 127 4.54 -8.22 -1.63
C ALA A 127 3.34 -7.30 -1.88
N SER A 128 3.00 -6.46 -0.90
CA SER A 128 1.86 -5.54 -1.01
C SER A 128 2.08 -4.46 -2.07
N THR A 129 3.27 -3.84 -2.10
CA THR A 129 3.59 -2.81 -3.10
C THR A 129 3.71 -3.40 -4.51
N THR A 130 4.34 -4.56 -4.65
CA THR A 130 4.46 -5.25 -5.95
C THR A 130 3.11 -5.74 -6.46
N GLY A 131 2.29 -6.33 -5.59
CA GLY A 131 0.95 -6.80 -5.94
C GLY A 131 0.06 -5.66 -6.41
N LEU A 132 0.06 -4.52 -5.71
CA LEU A 132 -0.67 -3.33 -6.14
C LEU A 132 -0.12 -2.75 -7.46
N HIS A 133 1.20 -2.66 -7.62
CA HIS A 133 1.81 -2.18 -8.86
C HIS A 133 1.43 -3.03 -10.08
N ARG A 134 1.31 -4.35 -9.90
CA ARG A 134 0.82 -5.27 -10.95
C ARG A 134 -0.67 -5.10 -11.21
N ALA A 135 -1.47 -4.93 -10.15
CA ALA A 135 -2.92 -4.85 -10.25
C ALA A 135 -3.46 -3.48 -10.68
N ALA A 136 -2.67 -2.42 -10.54
CA ALA A 136 -3.05 -1.05 -10.87
C ALA A 136 -2.09 -0.40 -11.89
N THR A 137 -2.51 0.74 -12.41
CA THR A 137 -1.71 1.66 -13.24
C THR A 137 -1.47 2.94 -12.45
N GLY A 138 -0.48 3.75 -12.85
CA GLY A 138 -0.18 5.03 -12.20
C GLY A 138 0.52 4.92 -10.84
N LEU A 139 0.78 3.71 -10.33
CA LEU A 139 1.59 3.51 -9.13
C LEU A 139 3.09 3.50 -9.46
N PRO A 140 3.94 4.03 -8.57
CA PRO A 140 5.39 3.97 -8.75
C PRO A 140 5.88 2.51 -8.77
N ALA A 141 7.07 2.30 -9.33
CA ALA A 141 7.72 1.01 -9.28
C ALA A 141 7.99 0.60 -7.81
N PRO A 142 7.85 -0.68 -7.45
CA PRO A 142 8.18 -1.15 -6.10
C PRO A 142 9.65 -0.92 -5.78
N ALA A 143 9.93 -0.54 -4.53
CA ALA A 143 11.31 -0.38 -4.04
C ALA A 143 12.03 -1.74 -3.99
N PRO A 144 13.36 -1.77 -4.22
CA PRO A 144 14.14 -2.98 -4.09
C PRO A 144 14.15 -3.47 -2.64
N VAL A 145 14.29 -4.80 -2.45
CA VAL A 145 14.25 -5.44 -1.12
C VAL A 145 15.32 -4.87 -0.18
N SER A 146 16.47 -4.44 -0.70
CA SER A 146 17.55 -3.82 0.08
C SER A 146 17.10 -2.52 0.76
N GLU A 147 16.34 -1.68 0.06
CA GLU A 147 15.79 -0.44 0.61
C GLU A 147 14.69 -0.74 1.62
N LEU A 148 13.79 -1.68 1.29
CA LEU A 148 12.72 -2.11 2.19
C LEU A 148 13.26 -2.71 3.48
N GLY A 149 14.40 -3.41 3.45
CA GLY A 149 15.07 -3.91 4.64
C GLY A 149 15.53 -2.79 5.59
N GLY A 150 15.98 -1.66 5.03
CA GLY A 150 16.32 -0.45 5.79
C GLY A 150 15.09 0.18 6.44
N VAL A 151 14.01 0.35 5.68
CA VAL A 151 12.71 0.85 6.17
C VAL A 151 12.18 -0.02 7.31
N SER A 152 12.22 -1.35 7.15
CA SER A 152 11.83 -2.28 8.21
C SER A 152 12.71 -2.15 9.44
N ALA A 153 14.03 -2.02 9.29
CA ALA A 153 14.92 -1.86 10.44
C ALA A 153 14.62 -0.58 11.24
N GLU A 154 14.41 0.54 10.55
CA GLU A 154 14.02 1.81 11.17
C GLU A 154 12.68 1.69 11.88
N PHE A 155 11.69 1.05 11.26
CA PHE A 155 10.38 0.81 11.84
C PHE A 155 10.45 -0.02 13.14
N PHE A 156 11.18 -1.14 13.16
CA PHE A 156 11.30 -1.96 14.37
C PHE A 156 12.13 -1.29 15.47
N ALA A 157 13.17 -0.52 15.11
CA ALA A 157 13.94 0.30 16.07
C ALA A 157 13.04 1.35 16.75
N THR A 158 12.12 1.90 15.97
CA THR A 158 11.17 2.93 16.38
C THR A 158 10.05 2.40 17.27
N VAL A 159 9.46 1.25 16.91
CA VAL A 159 8.45 0.57 17.74
C VAL A 159 9.10 0.07 19.05
N GLY A 160 10.41 -0.16 19.05
CA GLY A 160 11.16 -0.63 20.22
C GLY A 160 10.82 -2.08 20.59
N GLN A 161 10.20 -2.83 19.68
CA GLN A 161 9.87 -4.24 19.86
C GLN A 161 10.48 -5.08 18.73
N PRO A 162 10.88 -6.33 18.99
CA PRO A 162 11.48 -7.19 17.97
C PRO A 162 10.47 -7.84 17.02
N ALA A 163 9.18 -7.82 17.37
CA ALA A 163 8.09 -8.42 16.61
C ALA A 163 6.79 -7.63 16.83
N LEU A 164 5.94 -7.55 15.80
CA LEU A 164 4.61 -6.96 15.90
C LEU A 164 3.60 -8.03 16.30
N THR A 165 3.03 -7.93 17.49
CA THR A 165 1.83 -8.70 17.84
C THR A 165 0.64 -8.27 16.97
N ARG A 166 -0.39 -9.12 16.85
CA ARG A 166 -1.63 -8.75 16.13
C ARG A 166 -2.21 -7.42 16.61
N LYS A 167 -2.23 -7.20 17.93
CA LYS A 167 -2.71 -5.95 18.52
C LYS A 167 -1.89 -4.75 18.06
N LEU A 168 -0.56 -4.87 18.07
CA LEU A 168 0.34 -3.80 17.65
C LEU A 168 0.31 -3.56 16.14
N PHE A 169 0.14 -4.61 15.33
CA PHE A 169 -0.04 -4.46 13.88
C PHE A 169 -1.36 -3.73 13.57
N PHE A 170 -2.45 -4.09 14.25
CA PHE A 170 -3.72 -3.40 14.11
C PHE A 170 -3.60 -1.96 14.57
N ALA A 171 -3.08 -1.71 15.77
CA ALA A 171 -2.83 -0.37 16.27
C ALA A 171 -1.90 0.42 15.33
N TRP A 172 -0.89 -0.20 14.74
CA TRP A 172 -0.02 0.47 13.78
C TRP A 172 -0.80 0.97 12.56
N VAL A 173 -1.68 0.15 11.98
CA VAL A 173 -2.43 0.52 10.78
C VAL A 173 -3.65 1.39 11.08
N THR A 174 -4.36 1.16 12.19
CA THR A 174 -5.60 1.87 12.55
C THR A 174 -5.38 3.05 13.50
N GLU A 175 -4.39 2.93 14.38
CA GLU A 175 -3.98 3.92 15.39
C GLU A 175 -2.60 4.48 15.05
N ALA A 176 -2.32 4.74 13.76
CA ALA A 176 -1.13 5.44 13.25
C ALA A 176 -0.96 6.89 13.80
N HIS A 177 -1.46 7.12 15.00
CA HIS A 177 -1.24 8.15 15.99
C HIS A 177 0.10 7.99 16.73
N TYR A 178 0.76 6.82 16.65
CA TYR A 178 2.00 6.55 17.42
C TYR A 178 3.14 5.82 16.69
N ALA A 179 3.01 5.43 15.41
CA ALA A 179 4.16 5.00 14.63
C ALA A 179 4.84 6.22 14.00
N LEU A 180 5.83 6.71 14.73
CA LEU A 180 7.00 7.39 14.21
C LEU A 180 7.34 6.87 12.79
N HIS A 181 7.19 7.78 11.83
CA HIS A 181 7.61 7.77 10.44
C HIS A 181 6.84 6.89 9.41
N TYR A 182 6.28 7.60 8.41
CA TYR A 182 5.83 7.15 7.08
C TYR A 182 4.45 6.48 6.93
N LEU A 183 3.38 7.27 6.96
CA LEU A 183 2.28 7.15 5.98
C LEU A 183 1.36 8.38 6.05
N SER A 184 1.47 9.30 5.09
CA SER A 184 0.40 10.26 4.81
C SER A 184 -0.61 9.58 3.89
N VAL A 185 -1.61 8.92 4.46
CA VAL A 185 -2.76 8.47 3.67
C VAL A 185 -3.65 9.70 3.45
N LEU A 186 -3.96 9.98 2.19
CA LEU A 186 -4.96 10.98 1.82
C LEU A 186 -6.20 10.23 1.37
N SER A 187 -7.30 10.38 2.11
CA SER A 187 -8.61 9.88 1.68
C SER A 187 -9.39 11.00 0.98
N ARG A 188 -9.75 10.77 -0.28
CA ARG A 188 -10.62 11.65 -1.07
C ARG A 188 -12.07 11.42 -0.64
N LEU A 189 -12.56 12.25 0.29
CA LEU A 189 -14.00 12.47 0.49
C LEU A 189 -14.35 13.82 -0.15
N GLY A 190 -14.68 13.84 -1.44
CA GLY A 190 -15.05 15.06 -2.17
C GLY A 190 -13.86 15.90 -2.66
N THR A 191 -13.90 17.22 -2.43
CA THR A 191 -12.88 18.22 -2.82
C THR A 191 -11.91 18.58 -1.70
N THR A 192 -12.07 17.99 -0.51
CA THR A 192 -11.29 18.36 0.68
C THR A 192 -10.16 17.36 0.89
N VAL A 193 -8.93 17.87 0.97
CA VAL A 193 -7.74 17.08 1.28
C VAL A 193 -7.63 16.96 2.79
N PHE A 194 -7.42 15.75 3.30
CA PHE A 194 -7.22 15.51 4.73
C PHE A 194 -5.84 14.96 4.99
N ALA A 195 -5.10 15.56 5.92
CA ALA A 195 -3.77 15.11 6.31
C ALA A 195 -3.76 14.64 7.77
N TRP A 196 -3.01 13.58 8.05
CA TRP A 196 -2.71 13.11 9.40
C TRP A 196 -1.35 12.42 9.42
N GLY A 197 -0.76 12.30 10.62
CA GLY A 197 0.59 11.77 10.84
C GLY A 197 1.53 12.78 11.51
N ALA A 198 2.83 12.65 11.30
CA ALA A 198 3.83 13.56 11.87
C ALA A 198 3.82 14.93 11.17
N ASN A 199 3.79 16.03 11.94
CA ASN A 199 3.84 17.41 11.46
C ASN A 199 5.00 18.23 12.05
N ARG A 200 5.94 17.60 12.76
CA ARG A 200 7.14 18.27 13.33
C ARG A 200 7.97 19.03 12.31
N ARG A 201 7.91 18.63 11.04
CA ARG A 201 8.60 19.27 9.92
C ARG A 201 7.64 20.02 8.99
N ARG A 202 6.40 20.24 9.42
CA ARG A 202 5.30 20.81 8.63
C ARG A 202 4.93 20.01 7.37
N GLN A 203 5.33 18.74 7.31
CA GLN A 203 5.17 17.90 6.13
C GLN A 203 3.70 17.56 5.81
N LEU A 204 2.77 17.86 6.72
CA LEU A 204 1.32 17.71 6.45
C LEU A 204 0.69 18.98 5.88
N GLY A 205 1.39 20.12 5.90
CA GLY A 205 0.85 21.42 5.51
C GLY A 205 -0.16 22.01 6.49
N LEU A 206 -0.26 21.44 7.69
CA LEU A 206 -1.11 21.91 8.78
C LEU A 206 -0.36 22.90 9.69
N SER A 207 -1.09 23.55 10.61
CA SER A 207 -0.52 24.42 11.66
C SER A 207 0.56 23.72 12.47
N PHE A 208 1.48 24.50 13.06
CA PHE A 208 2.59 23.99 13.89
C PHE A 208 2.15 23.04 15.01
N GLU A 209 0.95 23.26 15.53
CA GLU A 209 0.34 22.40 16.53
C GLU A 209 -0.88 21.70 15.93
N PRO A 210 -1.07 20.39 16.22
CA PRO A 210 -0.17 19.52 16.97
C PRO A 210 1.05 19.04 16.14
N GLU A 211 2.20 18.80 16.81
CA GLU A 211 3.38 18.14 16.20
C GLU A 211 3.07 16.79 15.53
N VAL A 212 1.98 16.14 15.95
CA VAL A 212 1.43 14.93 15.35
C VAL A 212 -0.07 15.13 15.17
N GLN A 213 -0.51 15.19 13.93
CA GLN A 213 -1.93 15.25 13.59
C GLN A 213 -2.53 13.86 13.68
N ARG A 214 -3.16 13.60 14.81
CA ARG A 214 -3.71 12.29 15.17
C ARG A 214 -4.99 11.94 14.41
N VAL A 215 -5.87 12.91 14.20
CA VAL A 215 -7.13 12.72 13.47
C VAL A 215 -7.00 13.36 12.10
N PRO A 216 -7.52 12.77 11.00
CA PRO A 216 -7.56 13.43 9.70
C PRO A 216 -8.05 14.88 9.83
N ALA A 217 -7.16 15.84 9.59
CA ALA A 217 -7.50 17.25 9.60
C ALA A 217 -7.62 17.77 8.18
N PRO A 218 -8.64 18.59 7.88
CA PRO A 218 -8.75 19.21 6.59
C PRO A 218 -7.55 20.14 6.37
N LEU A 219 -6.87 19.96 5.25
CA LEU A 219 -5.81 20.85 4.80
C LEU A 219 -6.48 22.07 4.15
N LEU A 220 -6.90 23.02 4.98
CA LEU A 220 -7.65 24.22 4.58
C LEU A 220 -6.92 25.06 3.52
N ALA A 221 -5.58 25.00 3.48
CA ALA A 221 -4.77 25.63 2.45
C ALA A 221 -5.08 25.15 1.03
N LEU A 222 -5.68 23.96 0.89
CA LEU A 222 -6.12 23.37 -0.38
C LEU A 222 -7.64 23.31 -0.51
N GLU A 223 -8.38 24.07 0.30
CA GLU A 223 -9.83 24.12 0.19
C GLU A 223 -10.25 24.71 -1.17
N GLY A 224 -11.12 23.99 -1.89
CA GLY A 224 -11.52 24.33 -3.26
C GLY A 224 -10.49 23.96 -4.34
N VAL A 225 -9.29 23.48 -3.97
CA VAL A 225 -8.28 22.98 -4.90
C VAL A 225 -8.57 21.51 -5.21
N LYS A 226 -8.87 21.21 -6.48
CA LYS A 226 -8.99 19.82 -6.95
C LYS A 226 -7.60 19.23 -7.11
N VAL A 227 -7.13 18.52 -6.09
CA VAL A 227 -5.82 17.86 -6.13
C VAL A 227 -5.90 16.58 -6.97
N ALA A 228 -5.14 16.56 -8.06
CA ALA A 228 -4.95 15.42 -8.95
C ALA A 228 -3.88 14.45 -8.43
N MET A 229 -2.86 14.96 -7.75
CA MET A 229 -1.76 14.14 -7.25
C MET A 229 -1.17 14.64 -5.95
N VAL A 230 -0.65 13.70 -5.14
CA VAL A 230 0.24 14.01 -4.04
C VAL A 230 1.50 13.15 -4.07
N ALA A 231 2.64 13.78 -3.83
CA ALA A 231 3.92 13.13 -3.55
C ALA A 231 4.38 13.53 -2.14
N SER A 232 4.81 12.57 -1.34
CA SER A 232 5.19 12.79 0.07
C SER A 232 6.59 12.23 0.36
N SER A 233 7.36 12.93 1.18
CA SER A 233 8.66 12.51 1.72
C SER A 233 8.71 12.70 3.24
N GLU A 234 9.86 12.37 3.86
CA GLU A 234 10.10 12.62 5.29
C GLU A 234 9.94 14.09 5.69
N SER A 235 10.19 15.01 4.75
CA SER A 235 10.32 16.44 5.07
C SER A 235 9.37 17.35 4.29
N HIS A 236 8.77 16.90 3.19
CA HIS A 236 7.87 17.72 2.39
C HIS A 236 6.85 16.90 1.61
N CYS A 237 5.70 17.51 1.34
CA CYS A 237 4.68 17.02 0.41
C CYS A 237 4.48 18.02 -0.73
N LEU A 238 4.17 17.49 -1.91
CA LEU A 238 3.81 18.24 -3.10
C LEU A 238 2.40 17.82 -3.53
N PHE A 239 1.57 18.80 -3.89
CA PHE A 239 0.21 18.60 -4.37
C PHE A 239 0.09 19.20 -5.76
N LEU A 240 -0.29 18.39 -6.75
CA LEU A 240 -0.59 18.86 -8.09
C LEU A 240 -2.10 19.02 -8.22
N ALA A 241 -2.57 20.21 -8.54
CA ALA A 241 -3.96 20.48 -8.85
C ALA A 241 -4.30 20.04 -10.29
N GLU A 242 -5.56 19.70 -10.55
CA GLU A 242 -6.10 19.45 -11.90
C GLU A 242 -5.87 20.65 -12.85
N THR A 243 -5.72 21.86 -12.28
CA THR A 243 -5.40 23.09 -13.03
C THR A 243 -3.91 23.20 -13.43
N GLY A 244 -3.07 22.26 -13.02
CA GLY A 244 -1.62 22.28 -13.25
C GLY A 244 -0.82 23.08 -12.21
N GLN A 245 -1.48 23.69 -11.22
CA GLN A 245 -0.81 24.37 -10.11
C GLN A 245 -0.18 23.37 -9.15
N VAL A 246 1.07 23.59 -8.75
CA VAL A 246 1.77 22.79 -7.74
C VAL A 246 1.82 23.56 -6.43
N TRP A 247 1.41 22.88 -5.36
CA TRP A 247 1.49 23.35 -3.99
C TRP A 247 2.50 22.49 -3.25
N SER A 248 3.22 23.09 -2.31
CA SER A 248 4.19 22.36 -1.50
C SER A 248 4.01 22.71 -0.03
N CYS A 249 4.28 21.74 0.85
CA CYS A 249 4.35 21.97 2.29
C CYS A 249 5.46 21.12 2.90
N GLY A 250 6.02 21.57 4.02
CA GLY A 250 7.13 20.86 4.66
C GLY A 250 8.23 21.78 5.16
N LEU A 251 9.40 21.20 5.35
CA LEU A 251 10.59 21.88 5.86
C LEU A 251 11.17 22.73 4.72
N GLY A 252 11.09 24.06 4.82
CA GLY A 252 11.54 24.99 3.77
C GLY A 252 13.05 25.10 3.55
N PHE A 253 13.87 24.20 4.12
CA PHE A 253 15.32 24.27 3.99
C PHE A 253 15.77 24.00 2.54
N CYS A 254 16.79 24.73 2.10
CA CYS A 254 17.43 24.58 0.77
C CYS A 254 16.52 24.83 -0.44
N GLY A 255 15.39 25.52 -0.29
CA GLY A 255 14.52 25.86 -1.43
C GLY A 255 13.71 24.68 -1.99
N ILE A 256 13.67 23.55 -1.28
CA ILE A 256 13.03 22.30 -1.71
C ILE A 256 11.50 22.41 -1.89
N LEU A 257 10.90 23.50 -1.40
CA LEU A 257 9.48 23.83 -1.59
C LEU A 257 9.22 24.59 -2.90
N GLY A 258 10.25 24.99 -3.65
CA GLY A 258 10.11 25.61 -4.96
C GLY A 258 9.69 27.08 -4.95
N HIS A 259 9.59 27.73 -3.78
CA HIS A 259 9.15 29.12 -3.65
C HIS A 259 10.28 30.16 -3.46
N GLY A 260 11.56 29.74 -3.49
CA GLY A 260 12.69 30.62 -3.18
C GLY A 260 12.69 30.96 -1.69
N GLY A 261 13.69 30.47 -0.94
CA GLY A 261 13.63 30.43 0.51
C GLY A 261 13.30 31.78 1.17
N VAL A 262 12.16 31.81 1.86
CA VAL A 262 11.86 32.69 3.00
C VAL A 262 11.00 31.91 3.98
#